data_AF-A0A1V6JP94-F1
#
_entry.id   AF-A0A1V6JP94-F1
#
_cell.length_a   1.000
_cell.length_b   1.000
_cell.length_c   1.000
_cell.angle_alpha   90.00
_cell.angle_beta   90.00
_cell.angle_gamma   90.00
#
_symmetry.space_group_name_H-M   'P 1'
#
loop_
_entity.id
_entity.type
_entity.pdbx_description
1 polymer ?
#
loop_
_entity_poly.entity_id
_entity_poly.type
_entity_poly.pdbx_seq_one_letter_code
_entity_poly.pdbx_strand_id
1 'polypeptide(L)'
;MYRNVILLIATVLLATSCRFFDSNRNLSKEDFDIPEGLLDEKPLEVASEVIDDMIQNVSSPVEMAAIIKGLKIPFNRDYIANTKDMNNLNTSFQKAVGLGIYGADLGYINMYERTSLVINHITTIKSLADGIQVGQFFDFNSLSRIATNRENIDSLLLISQQSFNRIDSYLRETNRAHLSVVIIAGVWIEGLYIASRVAEDAKHPRIDETIGEQKVIMSSLMLLLNNYKGDPNVAKLISDFEEIQALYKDVRITYEYGEPIPVEKDGVLTFKQNDTQTIIMSDETLNNIIKKVQSVRNKLLIG
;
A
#
# COMPACT_ATOMS: atom_id res chain seq x y z
N MET A 1 -22.30 -68.87 -27.46
CA MET A 1 -20.92 -68.38 -27.64
C MET A 1 -20.68 -67.35 -26.55
N TYR A 2 -19.96 -67.76 -25.50
CA TYR A 2 -19.74 -67.00 -24.28
C TYR A 2 -18.73 -65.85 -24.49
N ARG A 3 -19.08 -64.67 -23.98
CA ARG A 3 -18.21 -63.80 -23.17
C ARG A 3 -19.09 -62.65 -22.67
N ASN A 4 -19.63 -62.72 -21.45
CA ASN A 4 -18.95 -62.43 -20.17
C ASN A 4 -18.08 -61.17 -20.24
N VAL A 5 -18.08 -60.22 -19.31
CA VAL A 5 -18.74 -59.81 -18.03
C VAL A 5 -18.03 -58.45 -17.72
N ILE A 6 -18.37 -57.74 -16.63
CA ILE A 6 -17.59 -56.67 -15.95
C ILE A 6 -17.97 -55.25 -16.47
N LEU A 7 -18.49 -54.29 -15.70
CA LEU A 7 -18.61 -54.12 -14.25
C LEU A 7 -19.56 -52.93 -13.90
N LEU A 8 -20.25 -53.05 -12.74
CA LEU A 8 -20.72 -52.03 -11.77
C LEU A 8 -21.48 -50.75 -12.26
N ILE A 9 -22.76 -50.53 -11.93
CA ILE A 9 -23.39 -50.18 -10.62
C ILE A 9 -22.94 -48.83 -10.02
N ALA A 10 -23.96 -48.00 -9.74
CA ALA A 10 -24.01 -46.84 -8.82
C ALA A 10 -23.36 -45.53 -9.30
N THR A 11 -23.88 -44.32 -9.09
CA THR A 11 -25.13 -43.78 -8.54
C THR A 11 -25.12 -42.29 -8.86
N VAL A 12 -26.25 -41.77 -9.33
CA VAL A 12 -26.83 -40.44 -9.08
C VAL A 12 -26.00 -39.45 -8.22
N LEU A 13 -25.52 -38.36 -8.86
CA LEU A 13 -25.52 -36.95 -8.40
C LEU A 13 -24.41 -36.15 -9.11
N LEU A 14 -24.69 -35.64 -10.32
CA LEU A 14 -23.93 -34.52 -10.90
C LEU A 14 -24.92 -33.54 -11.53
N ALA A 15 -25.57 -32.77 -10.66
CA ALA A 15 -26.23 -31.52 -11.02
C ALA A 15 -25.99 -30.55 -9.87
N THR A 16 -24.82 -29.92 -9.85
CA THR A 16 -24.54 -28.59 -9.25
C THR A 16 -23.07 -28.25 -9.49
N SER A 17 -22.75 -27.85 -10.72
CA SER A 17 -21.57 -27.03 -10.96
C SER A 17 -21.82 -26.06 -12.11
N CYS A 18 -21.42 -24.82 -11.87
CA CYS A 18 -21.32 -23.71 -12.83
C CYS A 18 -22.64 -23.13 -13.36
N ARG A 19 -23.36 -22.43 -12.47
CA ARG A 19 -24.01 -21.16 -12.82
C ARG A 19 -23.30 -20.04 -12.06
N PHE A 20 -22.17 -19.59 -12.59
CA PHE A 20 -21.51 -18.37 -12.15
C PHE A 20 -20.88 -17.67 -13.36
N PHE A 21 -21.73 -17.29 -14.31
CA PHE A 21 -21.45 -16.25 -15.31
C PHE A 21 -22.82 -15.85 -15.88
N ASP A 22 -23.49 -14.96 -15.17
CA ASP A 22 -24.65 -14.24 -15.69
C ASP A 22 -24.25 -12.77 -15.80
N SER A 23 -23.85 -12.38 -17.01
CA SER A 23 -23.49 -11.02 -17.39
C SER A 23 -24.75 -10.20 -17.58
N ASN A 24 -25.34 -9.74 -16.47
CA ASN A 24 -26.25 -8.60 -16.47
C ASN A 24 -26.59 -8.19 -15.03
N ARG A 25 -25.71 -7.40 -14.41
CA ARG A 25 -26.11 -6.50 -13.32
C ARG A 25 -25.51 -5.14 -13.58
N ASN A 26 -26.38 -4.21 -14.00
CA ASN A 26 -26.15 -2.78 -13.86
C ASN A 26 -25.86 -2.50 -12.38
N LEU A 27 -24.59 -2.25 -12.06
CA LEU A 27 -24.18 -1.73 -10.76
C LEU A 27 -24.47 -0.23 -10.77
N SER A 28 -25.70 0.14 -10.42
CA SER A 28 -26.00 1.49 -9.96
C SER A 28 -25.23 1.77 -8.68
N LYS A 29 -24.71 3.00 -8.58
CA LYS A 29 -24.16 3.61 -7.36
C LYS A 29 -24.91 3.15 -6.11
N GLU A 30 -24.27 2.33 -5.31
CA GLU A 30 -24.58 2.19 -3.90
C GLU A 30 -23.35 2.69 -3.16
N ASP A 31 -23.56 3.73 -2.36
CA ASP A 31 -22.60 4.22 -1.39
C ASP A 31 -22.09 3.02 -0.56
N PHE A 32 -20.77 2.98 -0.36
CA PHE A 32 -20.15 1.99 0.52
C PHE A 32 -20.50 2.34 1.98
N ASP A 33 -21.74 2.05 2.38
CA ASP A 33 -22.18 2.12 3.76
C ASP A 33 -21.74 0.85 4.48
N ILE A 34 -20.74 1.00 5.36
CA ILE A 34 -20.33 -0.08 6.26
C ILE A 34 -21.44 -0.27 7.29
N PRO A 35 -22.04 -1.48 7.42
CA PRO A 35 -23.07 -1.73 8.42
C PRO A 35 -22.51 -1.53 9.83
N GLU A 36 -23.15 -0.65 10.61
CA GLU A 36 -22.76 -0.19 11.96
C GLU A 36 -22.77 -1.29 13.05
N GLY A 37 -22.95 -2.57 12.66
CA GLY A 37 -23.23 -3.70 13.55
C GLY A 37 -22.13 -4.76 13.70
N LEU A 38 -20.88 -4.49 13.30
CA LEU A 38 -19.77 -5.48 13.36
C LEU A 38 -18.68 -5.15 14.40
N LEU A 39 -19.05 -4.52 15.51
CA LEU A 39 -18.15 -4.22 16.63
C LEU A 39 -18.09 -5.37 17.67
N ASP A 40 -17.88 -6.61 17.23
CA ASP A 40 -17.57 -7.72 18.15
C ASP A 40 -16.07 -8.00 18.19
N GLU A 41 -15.56 -8.28 19.39
CA GLU A 41 -14.17 -8.22 19.86
C GLU A 41 -13.18 -9.26 19.29
N LYS A 42 -13.31 -9.67 18.02
CA LYS A 42 -12.27 -10.42 17.32
C LYS A 42 -11.88 -9.69 16.04
N PRO A 43 -10.57 -9.52 15.74
CA PRO A 43 -10.15 -8.97 14.46
C PRO A 43 -10.75 -9.85 13.36
N LEU A 44 -11.62 -9.24 12.54
CA LEU A 44 -12.36 -9.91 11.46
C LEU A 44 -11.37 -10.57 10.48
N GLU A 45 -11.73 -11.75 9.95
CA GLU A 45 -11.02 -12.37 8.81
C GLU A 45 -10.93 -11.43 7.59
N VAL A 46 -11.86 -10.47 7.49
CA VAL A 46 -11.83 -9.34 6.53
C VAL A 46 -10.49 -8.58 6.54
N ALA A 47 -9.78 -8.56 7.66
CA ALA A 47 -8.49 -7.89 7.74
C ALA A 47 -7.39 -8.56 6.90
N SER A 48 -7.42 -9.87 6.63
CA SER A 48 -6.35 -10.50 5.83
C SER A 48 -6.46 -10.16 4.35
N GLU A 49 -7.65 -10.26 3.76
CA GLU A 49 -7.85 -9.93 2.33
C GLU A 49 -7.60 -8.45 2.04
N VAL A 50 -8.02 -7.54 2.93
CA VAL A 50 -7.75 -6.10 2.78
C VAL A 50 -6.27 -5.78 3.00
N ILE A 51 -5.58 -6.51 3.90
CA ILE A 51 -4.13 -6.39 4.05
C ILE A 51 -3.43 -6.89 2.78
N ASP A 52 -3.83 -8.04 2.24
CA ASP A 52 -3.28 -8.58 0.99
C ASP A 52 -3.52 -7.63 -0.19
N ASP A 53 -4.71 -7.05 -0.32
CA ASP A 53 -4.99 -6.03 -1.33
C ASP A 53 -4.12 -4.78 -1.13
N MET A 54 -3.94 -4.29 0.09
CA MET A 54 -3.05 -3.15 0.36
C MET A 54 -1.56 -3.48 0.19
N ILE A 55 -1.13 -4.73 0.36
CA ILE A 55 0.24 -5.19 0.06
C ILE A 55 0.44 -5.36 -1.45
N GLN A 56 -0.57 -5.86 -2.15
CA GLN A 56 -0.54 -5.95 -3.61
C GLN A 56 -0.58 -4.55 -4.23
N ASN A 57 -1.28 -3.61 -3.59
CA ASN A 57 -1.30 -2.19 -3.89
C ASN A 57 -0.20 -1.39 -3.15
N VAL A 58 0.78 -2.07 -2.50
CA VAL A 58 1.99 -1.43 -1.92
C VAL A 58 2.87 -0.80 -3.00
N SER A 59 2.47 -0.98 -4.26
CA SER A 59 2.85 -0.19 -5.42
C SER A 59 2.82 1.31 -5.16
N SER A 60 1.96 1.86 -4.28
CA SER A 60 1.78 3.32 -4.14
C SER A 60 3.08 4.15 -3.97
N PRO A 61 4.06 3.82 -3.09
CA PRO A 61 5.33 4.57 -3.03
C PRO A 61 6.31 4.29 -4.17
N VAL A 62 6.30 3.07 -4.73
CA VAL A 62 7.14 2.72 -5.90
C VAL A 62 6.61 3.37 -7.17
N GLU A 63 5.29 3.36 -7.35
CA GLU A 63 4.53 4.10 -8.36
C GLU A 63 4.75 5.59 -8.20
N MET A 64 4.69 6.13 -6.98
CA MET A 64 5.02 7.53 -6.71
C MET A 64 6.44 7.85 -7.17
N ALA A 65 7.43 7.05 -6.78
CA ALA A 65 8.81 7.24 -7.23
C ALA A 65 8.95 7.13 -8.77
N ALA A 66 8.21 6.21 -9.40
CA ALA A 66 8.19 6.03 -10.84
C ALA A 66 7.55 7.23 -11.57
N ILE A 67 6.43 7.76 -11.04
CA ILE A 67 5.78 8.97 -11.53
C ILE A 67 6.76 10.15 -11.44
N ILE A 68 7.36 10.39 -10.27
CA ILE A 68 8.28 11.51 -10.04
C ILE A 68 9.48 11.42 -11.00
N LYS A 69 10.08 10.23 -11.18
CA LYS A 69 11.17 10.01 -12.14
C LYS A 69 10.71 10.20 -13.59
N GLY A 70 9.52 9.70 -13.94
CA GLY A 70 8.91 9.88 -15.27
C GLY A 70 8.67 11.35 -15.63
N LEU A 71 8.34 12.17 -14.62
CA LEU A 71 8.21 13.62 -14.73
C LEU A 71 9.56 14.37 -14.76
N LYS A 72 10.69 13.65 -14.70
CA LYS A 72 12.06 14.17 -14.71
C LYS A 72 12.37 15.14 -13.57
N ILE A 73 11.65 15.01 -12.46
CA ILE A 73 11.90 15.80 -11.24
C ILE A 73 13.21 15.27 -10.62
N PRO A 74 14.17 16.13 -10.22
CA PRO A 74 15.44 15.67 -9.67
C PRO A 74 15.28 15.04 -8.29
N PHE A 75 16.22 14.16 -7.93
CA PHE A 75 16.31 13.61 -6.58
C PHE A 75 16.55 14.72 -5.56
N ASN A 76 15.80 14.72 -4.46
CA ASN A 76 16.07 15.56 -3.30
C ASN A 76 16.23 14.70 -2.04
N ARG A 77 17.38 14.84 -1.37
CA ARG A 77 17.66 14.13 -0.12
C ARG A 77 16.78 14.61 1.04
N ASP A 78 16.24 15.82 0.96
CA ASP A 78 15.44 16.38 2.05
C ASP A 78 13.99 15.84 2.05
N TYR A 79 13.64 15.01 1.06
CA TYR A 79 12.34 14.33 1.00
C TYR A 79 12.31 13.01 1.75
N ILE A 80 13.47 12.45 2.14
CA ILE A 80 13.56 11.16 2.82
C ILE A 80 13.84 11.34 4.31
N ALA A 81 13.52 10.35 5.14
CA ALA A 81 13.81 10.36 6.57
C ALA A 81 15.34 10.42 6.84
N ASN A 82 15.72 11.11 7.91
CA ASN A 82 17.10 11.05 8.37
C ASN A 82 17.31 9.75 9.16
N THR A 83 18.23 8.90 8.72
CA THR A 83 18.51 7.62 9.38
C THR A 83 18.88 7.73 10.86
N LYS A 84 19.29 8.91 11.35
CA LYS A 84 19.53 9.18 12.77
C LYS A 84 18.25 9.22 13.61
N ASP A 85 17.11 9.53 13.02
CA ASP A 85 15.82 9.65 13.71
C ASP A 85 15.33 8.28 14.22
N MET A 86 15.86 7.19 13.65
CA MET A 86 15.69 5.83 14.16
C MET A 86 15.96 5.70 15.67
N ASN A 87 16.89 6.49 16.22
CA ASN A 87 17.22 6.45 17.65
C ASN A 87 16.08 6.93 18.56
N ASN A 88 15.09 7.64 18.01
CA ASN A 88 13.90 8.07 18.75
C ASN A 88 12.83 6.95 18.81
N LEU A 89 12.97 5.92 17.97
CA LEU A 89 11.98 4.85 17.80
C LEU A 89 12.27 3.68 18.74
N ASN A 90 11.71 3.75 19.95
CA ASN A 90 12.07 2.87 21.05
C ASN A 90 11.06 1.73 21.28
N THR A 91 9.78 1.98 21.01
CA THR A 91 8.70 0.98 21.17
C THR A 91 8.52 0.12 19.91
N SER A 92 7.90 -1.05 20.05
CA SER A 92 7.57 -1.89 18.88
C SER A 92 6.68 -1.17 17.88
N PHE A 93 5.73 -0.37 18.37
CA PHE A 93 4.87 0.48 17.54
C PHE A 93 5.70 1.50 16.74
N GLN A 94 6.55 2.29 17.41
CA GLN A 94 7.40 3.29 16.75
C GLN A 94 8.34 2.65 15.72
N LYS A 95 8.91 1.48 16.04
CA LYS A 95 9.76 0.75 15.13
C LYS A 95 9.02 0.20 13.91
N ALA A 96 7.77 -0.24 14.09
CA ALA A 96 6.91 -0.67 12.99
C ALA A 96 6.57 0.50 12.05
N VAL A 97 6.20 1.67 12.59
CA VAL A 97 6.00 2.89 11.80
C VAL A 97 7.26 3.25 11.02
N GLY A 98 8.40 3.29 11.72
CA GLY A 98 9.70 3.57 11.10
C GLY A 98 10.04 2.58 10.00
N LEU A 99 9.81 1.28 10.22
CA LEU A 99 10.11 0.25 9.22
C LEU A 99 9.34 0.50 7.91
N GLY A 100 8.09 0.95 8.00
CA GLY A 100 7.31 1.38 6.83
C GLY A 100 7.90 2.62 6.16
N ILE A 101 8.19 3.67 6.95
CA ILE A 101 8.77 4.93 6.44
C ILE A 101 10.09 4.68 5.69
N TYR A 102 11.07 4.05 6.34
CA TYR A 102 12.37 3.80 5.72
C TYR A 102 12.28 2.80 4.55
N GLY A 103 11.26 1.92 4.56
CA GLY A 103 10.95 1.04 3.43
C GLY A 103 10.50 1.80 2.19
N ALA A 104 9.62 2.79 2.35
CA ALA A 104 9.19 3.68 1.26
C ALA A 104 10.35 4.56 0.75
N ASP A 105 11.17 5.10 1.67
CA ASP A 105 12.38 5.85 1.31
C ASP A 105 13.33 5.02 0.44
N LEU A 106 13.52 3.74 0.77
CA LEU A 106 14.37 2.84 -0.01
C LEU A 106 13.90 2.74 -1.47
N GLY A 107 12.58 2.70 -1.70
CA GLY A 107 12.00 2.73 -3.05
C GLY A 107 12.36 4.00 -3.82
N TYR A 108 12.18 5.17 -3.19
CA TYR A 108 12.54 6.47 -3.79
C TYR A 108 14.05 6.56 -4.07
N ILE A 109 14.90 6.18 -3.12
CA ILE A 109 16.36 6.20 -3.25
C ILE A 109 16.82 5.26 -4.37
N ASN A 110 16.26 4.05 -4.45
CA ASN A 110 16.61 3.07 -5.47
C ASN A 110 16.23 3.56 -6.87
N MET A 111 15.06 4.19 -7.02
CA MET A 111 14.60 4.78 -8.28
C MET A 111 15.57 5.82 -8.85
N TYR A 112 16.27 6.57 -7.99
CA TYR A 112 17.29 7.56 -8.35
C TYR A 112 18.74 7.05 -8.29
N GLU A 113 18.93 5.74 -8.12
CA GLU A 113 20.24 5.08 -8.16
C GLU A 113 21.24 5.67 -7.15
N ARG A 114 20.77 6.09 -5.97
CA ARG A 114 21.62 6.69 -4.92
C ARG A 114 22.21 5.62 -4.00
N THR A 115 23.14 4.82 -4.53
CA THR A 115 23.73 3.63 -3.88
C THR A 115 24.26 3.87 -2.46
N SER A 116 24.88 5.01 -2.18
CA SER A 116 25.41 5.32 -0.84
C SER A 116 24.30 5.51 0.21
N LEU A 117 23.15 6.06 -0.20
CA LEU A 117 21.99 6.22 0.68
C LEU A 117 21.25 4.89 0.89
N VAL A 118 21.22 4.02 -0.14
CA VAL A 118 20.62 2.67 -0.07
C VAL A 118 21.20 1.87 1.11
N ILE A 119 22.53 1.80 1.22
CA ILE A 119 23.19 0.98 2.27
C ILE A 119 22.85 1.47 3.67
N ASN A 120 22.83 2.79 3.88
CA ASN A 120 22.46 3.37 5.17
C ASN A 120 21.01 3.05 5.54
N HIS A 121 20.08 3.14 4.57
CA HIS A 121 18.66 2.85 4.80
C HIS A 121 18.43 1.36 5.05
N ILE A 122 19.09 0.46 4.33
CA ILE A 122 19.02 -0.98 4.59
C ILE A 122 19.50 -1.32 6.01
N THR A 123 20.55 -0.65 6.48
CA THR A 123 21.04 -0.84 7.86
C THR A 123 20.02 -0.37 8.90
N THR A 124 19.37 0.78 8.66
CA THR A 124 18.27 1.28 9.50
C THR A 124 17.07 0.33 9.50
N ILE A 125 16.61 -0.10 8.32
CA ILE A 125 15.53 -1.09 8.15
C ILE A 125 15.85 -2.37 8.92
N LYS A 126 17.08 -2.87 8.82
CA LYS A 126 17.53 -4.04 9.57
C LYS A 126 17.40 -3.85 11.08
N SER A 127 17.93 -2.75 11.61
CA SER A 127 17.86 -2.47 13.05
C SER A 127 16.42 -2.35 13.55
N LEU A 128 15.52 -1.76 12.76
CA LEU A 128 14.10 -1.65 13.08
C LEU A 128 13.40 -3.01 13.05
N ALA A 129 13.64 -3.80 12.01
CA ALA A 129 13.09 -5.14 11.87
C ALA A 129 13.57 -6.09 12.98
N ASP A 130 14.85 -6.04 13.34
CA ASP A 130 15.40 -6.76 14.49
C ASP A 130 14.74 -6.30 15.80
N GLY A 131 14.51 -5.00 15.93
CA GLY A 131 13.86 -4.40 17.10
C GLY A 131 12.39 -4.80 17.32
N ILE A 132 11.73 -5.37 16.31
CA ILE A 132 10.39 -5.99 16.41
C ILE A 132 10.42 -7.51 16.18
N GLN A 133 11.62 -8.12 16.16
CA GLN A 133 11.86 -9.55 16.02
C GLN A 133 11.41 -10.14 14.67
N VAL A 134 11.48 -9.37 13.59
CA VAL A 134 11.11 -9.81 12.24
C VAL A 134 12.26 -9.76 11.23
N GLY A 135 13.47 -9.37 11.67
CA GLY A 135 14.65 -9.26 10.80
C GLY A 135 15.02 -10.55 10.06
N GLN A 136 14.70 -11.72 10.62
CA GLN A 136 14.92 -13.02 9.98
C GLN A 136 14.16 -13.24 8.66
N PHE A 137 13.09 -12.47 8.41
CA PHE A 137 12.31 -12.56 7.17
C PHE A 137 12.84 -11.66 6.04
N PHE A 138 13.89 -10.89 6.33
CA PHE A 138 14.62 -10.11 5.34
C PHE A 138 15.91 -10.83 4.96
N ASP A 139 16.05 -11.19 3.68
CA ASP A 139 17.36 -11.50 3.13
C ASP A 139 18.08 -10.19 2.80
N PHE A 140 18.72 -9.60 3.82
CA PHE A 140 19.42 -8.33 3.69
C PHE A 140 20.58 -8.37 2.68
N ASN A 141 21.17 -9.54 2.44
CA ASN A 141 22.24 -9.68 1.45
C ASN A 141 21.67 -9.56 0.04
N SER A 142 20.59 -10.30 -0.24
CA SER A 142 19.89 -10.19 -1.52
C SER A 142 19.28 -8.81 -1.72
N LEU A 143 18.65 -8.25 -0.68
CA LEU A 143 18.07 -6.91 -0.70
C LEU A 143 19.13 -5.85 -1.01
N SER A 144 20.29 -5.89 -0.34
CA SER A 144 21.39 -4.97 -0.57
C SER A 144 21.96 -5.09 -1.99
N ARG A 145 22.19 -6.31 -2.47
CA ARG A 145 22.68 -6.54 -3.82
C ARG A 145 21.71 -6.03 -4.89
N ILE A 146 20.41 -6.21 -4.68
CA ILE A 146 19.38 -5.81 -5.65
C ILE A 146 19.14 -4.30 -5.60
N ALA A 147 19.02 -3.72 -4.41
CA ALA A 147 18.79 -2.29 -4.24
C ALA A 147 19.99 -1.43 -4.69
N THR A 148 21.17 -2.03 -4.86
CA THR A 148 22.36 -1.36 -5.41
C THR A 148 22.55 -1.60 -6.91
N ASN A 149 21.73 -2.45 -7.54
CA ASN A 149 21.77 -2.74 -8.96
C ASN A 149 20.60 -2.07 -9.72
N ARG A 150 20.87 -1.50 -10.89
CA ARG A 150 20.05 -0.45 -11.52
C ARG A 150 18.76 -0.95 -12.20
N GLU A 151 18.69 -2.22 -12.57
CA GLU A 151 17.67 -2.71 -13.53
C GLU A 151 16.56 -3.54 -12.89
N ASN A 152 16.37 -3.49 -11.57
CA ASN A 152 15.59 -4.55 -10.92
C ASN A 152 14.55 -4.07 -9.89
N ILE A 153 13.89 -2.95 -10.20
CA ILE A 153 12.78 -2.43 -9.37
C ILE A 153 11.68 -3.48 -9.19
N ASP A 154 11.38 -4.27 -10.23
CA ASP A 154 10.39 -5.34 -10.16
C ASP A 154 10.82 -6.46 -9.21
N SER A 155 12.10 -6.85 -9.20
CA SER A 155 12.60 -7.81 -8.20
C SER A 155 12.65 -7.21 -6.80
N LEU A 156 12.95 -5.91 -6.67
CA LEU A 156 12.94 -5.23 -5.38
C LEU A 156 11.51 -5.22 -4.80
N LEU A 157 10.50 -4.92 -5.63
CA LEU A 157 9.10 -4.97 -5.27
C LEU A 157 8.69 -6.39 -4.86
N LEU A 158 8.98 -7.38 -5.70
CA LEU A 158 8.65 -8.78 -5.44
C LEU A 158 9.25 -9.28 -4.11
N ILE A 159 10.52 -9.01 -3.86
CA ILE A 159 11.18 -9.45 -2.62
C ILE A 159 10.63 -8.70 -1.42
N SER A 160 10.33 -7.40 -1.56
CA SER A 160 9.73 -6.61 -0.48
C SER A 160 8.34 -7.13 -0.10
N GLN A 161 7.51 -7.48 -1.09
CA GLN A 161 6.21 -8.13 -0.88
C GLN A 161 6.37 -9.51 -0.21
N GLN A 162 7.29 -10.36 -0.70
CA GLN A 162 7.56 -11.65 -0.10
C GLN A 162 8.07 -11.56 1.35
N SER A 163 8.92 -10.58 1.65
CA SER A 163 9.36 -10.31 3.01
C SER A 163 8.20 -9.79 3.87
N PHE A 164 7.39 -8.86 3.37
CA PHE A 164 6.22 -8.38 4.09
C PHE A 164 5.24 -9.51 4.43
N ASN A 165 4.86 -10.36 3.47
CA ASN A 165 3.90 -11.45 3.70
C ASN A 165 4.38 -12.42 4.79
N ARG A 166 5.69 -12.70 4.84
CA ARG A 166 6.30 -13.53 5.89
C ARG A 166 6.28 -12.82 7.26
N ILE A 167 6.56 -11.52 7.27
CA ILE A 167 6.48 -10.69 8.47
C ILE A 167 5.06 -10.65 9.01
N ASP A 168 4.07 -10.42 8.13
CA ASP A 168 2.66 -10.36 8.50
C ASP A 168 2.17 -11.68 9.08
N SER A 169 2.46 -12.78 8.39
CA SER A 169 2.11 -14.13 8.86
C SER A 169 2.65 -14.38 10.27
N TYR A 170 3.95 -14.10 10.48
CA TYR A 170 4.58 -14.27 11.78
C TYR A 170 4.01 -13.33 12.85
N LEU A 171 3.73 -12.07 12.52
CA LEU A 171 3.13 -11.12 13.45
C LEU A 171 1.72 -11.56 13.85
N ARG A 172 0.92 -12.11 12.93
CA ARG A 172 -0.39 -12.69 13.26
C ARG A 172 -0.29 -13.91 14.16
N GLU A 173 0.57 -14.87 13.81
CA GLU A 173 0.80 -16.09 14.62
C GLU A 173 1.29 -15.78 16.03
N THR A 174 1.95 -14.63 16.22
CA THR A 174 2.46 -14.16 17.51
C THR A 174 1.54 -13.15 18.23
N ASN A 175 0.29 -12.99 17.79
CA ASN A 175 -0.68 -12.02 18.35
C ASN A 175 -0.24 -10.54 18.30
N ARG A 176 0.55 -10.19 17.29
CA ARG A 176 1.08 -8.83 17.03
C ARG A 176 0.66 -8.28 15.66
N ALA A 177 -0.46 -8.76 15.13
CA ALA A 177 -0.98 -8.40 13.80
C ALA A 177 -1.17 -6.88 13.60
N HIS A 178 -1.44 -6.13 14.68
CA HIS A 178 -1.51 -4.67 14.65
C HIS A 178 -0.23 -4.03 14.10
N LEU A 179 0.95 -4.63 14.35
CA LEU A 179 2.22 -4.10 13.85
C LEU A 179 2.32 -4.16 12.32
N SER A 180 1.69 -5.15 11.66
CA SER A 180 1.66 -5.22 10.20
C SER A 180 0.91 -4.03 9.60
N VAL A 181 -0.26 -3.69 10.17
CA VAL A 181 -1.05 -2.54 9.73
C VAL A 181 -0.31 -1.23 9.99
N VAL A 182 0.40 -1.15 11.11
CA VAL A 182 1.23 0.02 11.45
C VAL A 182 2.41 0.18 10.48
N ILE A 183 3.02 -0.92 10.00
CA ILE A 183 4.03 -0.85 8.94
C ILE A 183 3.41 -0.28 7.65
N ILE A 184 2.25 -0.78 7.22
CA ILE A 184 1.55 -0.28 6.03
C ILE A 184 1.21 1.22 6.17
N ALA A 185 0.75 1.63 7.36
CA ALA A 185 0.49 3.03 7.65
C ALA A 185 1.76 3.91 7.50
N GLY A 186 2.91 3.42 7.97
CA GLY A 186 4.22 4.06 7.79
C GLY A 186 4.63 4.17 6.31
N VAL A 187 4.40 3.12 5.53
CA VAL A 187 4.65 3.12 4.06
C VAL A 187 3.78 4.17 3.36
N TRP A 188 2.49 4.19 3.68
CA TRP A 188 1.52 5.10 3.06
C TRP A 188 1.82 6.57 3.37
N ILE A 189 2.03 6.92 4.65
CA ILE A 189 2.29 8.30 5.03
C ILE A 189 3.60 8.82 4.45
N GLU A 190 4.62 7.96 4.30
CA GLU A 190 5.88 8.37 3.68
C GLU A 190 5.74 8.61 2.17
N GLY A 191 5.04 7.73 1.46
CA GLY A 191 4.75 7.93 0.04
C GLY A 191 4.01 9.25 -0.21
N LEU A 192 3.01 9.55 0.61
CA LEU A 192 2.26 10.80 0.56
C LEU A 192 3.12 12.01 1.00
N TYR A 193 4.01 11.84 1.97
CA TYR A 193 4.96 12.88 2.37
C TYR A 193 5.89 13.25 1.20
N ILE A 194 6.51 12.28 0.54
CA ILE A 194 7.36 12.51 -0.63
C ILE A 194 6.58 13.24 -1.72
N ALA A 195 5.36 12.80 -2.02
CA ALA A 195 4.47 13.46 -2.98
C ALA A 195 4.20 14.93 -2.60
N SER A 196 3.91 15.18 -1.32
CA SER A 196 3.66 16.52 -0.80
C SER A 196 4.85 17.46 -0.97
N ARG A 197 6.07 16.96 -0.76
CA ARG A 197 7.32 17.73 -0.95
C ARG A 197 7.58 18.01 -2.43
N VAL A 198 7.30 17.03 -3.28
CA VAL A 198 7.41 17.18 -4.73
C VAL A 198 6.38 18.17 -5.27
N ALA A 199 5.15 18.17 -4.76
CA ALA A 199 4.11 19.13 -5.15
C ALA A 199 4.53 20.57 -4.86
N GLU A 200 5.13 20.82 -3.69
CA GLU A 200 5.64 22.15 -3.32
C GLU A 200 6.77 22.63 -4.24
N ASP A 201 7.72 21.73 -4.56
CA ASP A 201 8.92 22.09 -5.30
C ASP A 201 8.71 22.12 -6.83
N ALA A 202 7.97 21.15 -7.37
CA ALA A 202 7.78 20.99 -8.81
C ALA A 202 6.49 21.64 -9.36
N LYS A 203 5.46 21.79 -8.51
CA LYS A 203 4.13 22.36 -8.88
C LYS A 203 3.54 21.72 -10.15
N HIS A 204 3.64 20.40 -10.23
CA HIS A 204 3.24 19.65 -11.41
C HIS A 204 1.83 19.08 -11.23
N PRO A 205 0.85 19.37 -12.10
CA PRO A 205 -0.56 18.95 -11.92
C PRO A 205 -0.75 17.45 -11.70
N ARG A 206 0.05 16.62 -12.38
CA ARG A 206 0.00 15.16 -12.19
C ARG A 206 0.30 14.74 -10.74
N ILE A 207 1.18 15.46 -10.03
CA ILE A 207 1.47 15.16 -8.62
C ILE A 207 0.29 15.57 -7.73
N ASP A 208 -0.35 16.69 -8.03
CA ASP A 208 -1.54 17.16 -7.32
C ASP A 208 -2.70 16.16 -7.47
N GLU A 209 -2.90 15.63 -8.69
CA GLU A 209 -3.82 14.52 -8.95
C GLU A 209 -3.47 13.29 -8.12
N THR A 210 -2.20 12.87 -8.11
CA THR A 210 -1.76 11.70 -7.35
C THR A 210 -1.97 11.87 -5.83
N ILE A 211 -1.81 13.08 -5.29
CA ILE A 211 -2.15 13.38 -3.89
C ILE A 211 -3.66 13.21 -3.65
N GLY A 212 -4.50 13.66 -4.58
CA GLY A 212 -5.95 13.49 -4.52
C GLY A 212 -6.40 12.03 -4.66
N GLU A 213 -5.73 11.23 -5.50
CA GLU A 213 -5.96 9.79 -5.68
C GLU A 213 -5.81 9.00 -4.35
N GLN A 214 -4.96 9.48 -3.42
CA GLN A 214 -4.76 8.84 -2.11
C GLN A 214 -6.02 8.83 -1.21
N LYS A 215 -7.08 9.58 -1.56
CA LYS A 215 -8.39 9.49 -0.88
C LYS A 215 -8.91 8.05 -0.80
N VAL A 216 -8.72 7.28 -1.87
CA VAL A 216 -9.19 5.88 -1.95
C VAL A 216 -8.38 5.00 -1.00
N ILE A 217 -7.05 5.09 -1.07
CA ILE A 217 -6.13 4.29 -0.25
C ILE A 217 -6.28 4.62 1.23
N MET A 218 -6.48 5.90 1.57
CA MET A 218 -6.73 6.34 2.94
C MET A 218 -7.96 5.64 3.55
N SER A 219 -9.04 5.48 2.78
CA SER A 219 -10.26 4.84 3.28
C SER A 219 -10.03 3.37 3.65
N SER A 220 -9.32 2.62 2.81
CA SER A 220 -8.93 1.23 3.09
C SER A 220 -7.99 1.13 4.30
N LEU A 221 -7.03 2.05 4.41
CA LEU A 221 -6.09 2.10 5.53
C LEU A 221 -6.80 2.36 6.87
N MET A 222 -7.74 3.30 6.88
CA MET A 222 -8.54 3.59 8.07
C MET A 222 -9.40 2.40 8.49
N LEU A 223 -9.93 1.62 7.54
CA LEU A 223 -10.65 0.38 7.85
C LEU A 223 -9.75 -0.61 8.59
N LEU A 224 -8.52 -0.82 8.10
CA LEU A 224 -7.56 -1.72 8.74
C LEU A 224 -7.14 -1.26 10.13
N LEU A 225 -6.83 0.04 10.28
CA LEU A 225 -6.40 0.60 11.56
C LEU A 225 -7.51 0.49 12.62
N ASN A 226 -8.75 0.76 12.24
CA ASN A 226 -9.89 0.73 13.15
C ASN A 226 -10.15 -0.65 13.77
N ASN A 227 -9.74 -1.74 13.13
CA ASN A 227 -9.80 -3.09 13.72
C ASN A 227 -8.92 -3.23 14.98
N TYR A 228 -7.95 -2.34 15.17
CA TYR A 228 -7.02 -2.33 16.29
C TYR A 228 -7.14 -1.08 17.16
N LYS A 229 -8.26 -0.33 17.08
CA LYS A 229 -8.50 0.90 17.85
C LYS A 229 -8.44 0.72 19.39
N GLY A 230 -8.51 -0.51 19.87
CA GLY A 230 -8.35 -0.83 21.29
C GLY A 230 -6.90 -0.66 21.80
N ASP A 231 -5.90 -0.70 20.92
CA ASP A 231 -4.52 -0.38 21.28
C ASP A 231 -4.33 1.15 21.37
N PRO A 232 -3.85 1.71 22.49
CA PRO A 232 -3.71 3.16 22.66
C PRO A 232 -2.78 3.84 21.64
N ASN A 233 -1.73 3.15 21.17
CA ASN A 233 -0.81 3.72 20.19
C ASN A 233 -1.46 3.75 18.80
N VAL A 234 -2.20 2.70 18.45
CA VAL A 234 -2.97 2.66 17.21
C VAL A 234 -4.10 3.68 17.23
N ALA A 235 -4.81 3.85 18.34
CA ALA A 235 -5.83 4.89 18.50
C ALA A 235 -5.28 6.30 18.28
N LYS A 236 -4.07 6.59 18.77
CA LYS A 236 -3.40 7.87 18.52
C LYS A 236 -3.07 8.07 17.03
N LEU A 237 -2.62 7.02 16.35
CA LEU A 237 -2.35 7.05 14.91
C LEU A 237 -3.64 7.26 14.09
N ILE A 238 -4.72 6.58 14.47
CA ILE A 238 -6.06 6.77 13.89
C ILE A 238 -6.45 8.24 14.00
N SER A 239 -6.34 8.83 15.19
CA SER A 239 -6.68 10.25 15.39
C SER A 239 -5.85 11.18 14.50
N ASP A 240 -4.55 10.93 14.35
CA ASP A 240 -3.69 11.72 13.46
C ASP A 240 -4.11 11.57 11.98
N PHE A 241 -4.56 10.38 11.58
CA PHE A 241 -4.97 10.10 10.20
C PHE A 241 -6.40 10.57 9.89
N GLU A 242 -7.29 10.61 10.89
CA GLU A 242 -8.63 11.21 10.77
C GLU A 242 -8.54 12.69 10.43
N GLU A 243 -7.56 13.42 10.98
CA GLU A 243 -7.31 14.81 10.61
C GLU A 243 -6.94 14.98 9.12
N ILE A 244 -6.19 14.03 8.56
CA ILE A 244 -5.89 14.01 7.12
C ILE A 244 -7.14 13.61 6.33
N GLN A 245 -7.85 12.57 6.77
CA GLN A 245 -9.05 12.05 6.11
C GLN A 245 -10.16 13.11 6.02
N ALA A 246 -10.29 13.97 7.03
CA ALA A 246 -11.24 15.07 7.04
C ALA A 246 -11.02 16.03 5.86
N LEU A 247 -9.76 16.31 5.49
CA LEU A 247 -9.42 17.20 4.37
C LEU A 247 -9.78 16.57 3.01
N TYR A 248 -9.74 15.24 2.91
CA TYR A 248 -10.16 14.53 1.70
C TYR A 248 -11.66 14.57 1.43
N LYS A 249 -12.50 15.06 2.36
CA LYS A 249 -13.93 15.27 2.11
C LYS A 249 -14.18 16.26 0.98
N ASP A 250 -13.29 17.25 0.83
CA ASP A 250 -13.37 18.28 -0.22
C ASP A 250 -12.75 17.85 -1.56
N VAL A 251 -12.25 16.61 -1.66
CA VAL A 251 -11.71 16.04 -2.90
C VAL A 251 -12.79 15.20 -3.58
N ARG A 252 -13.15 15.52 -4.82
CA ARG A 252 -14.12 14.77 -5.61
C ARG A 252 -13.42 13.97 -6.70
N ILE A 253 -13.68 12.66 -6.75
CA ILE A 253 -13.19 11.76 -7.80
C ILE A 253 -14.39 11.39 -8.68
N THR A 254 -14.26 11.60 -9.99
CA THR A 254 -15.30 11.21 -10.96
C THR A 254 -14.72 10.28 -12.02
N TYR A 255 -15.54 9.34 -12.48
CA TYR A 255 -15.20 8.40 -13.53
C TYR A 255 -16.11 8.61 -14.74
N GLU A 256 -15.53 8.71 -15.92
CA GLU A 256 -16.22 8.63 -17.19
C GLU A 256 -15.87 7.30 -17.84
N TYR A 257 -16.83 6.38 -17.90
CA TYR A 257 -16.61 5.05 -18.47
C TYR A 257 -16.64 5.13 -19.99
N GLY A 258 -15.57 4.67 -20.63
CA GLY A 258 -15.42 4.68 -22.07
C GLY A 258 -15.53 3.27 -22.64
N GLU A 259 -16.14 3.13 -23.81
CA GLU A 259 -16.22 1.83 -24.49
C GLU A 259 -14.81 1.26 -24.73
N PRO A 260 -14.56 -0.02 -24.41
CA PRO A 260 -13.28 -0.66 -24.65
C PRO A 260 -12.98 -0.73 -26.15
N ILE A 261 -11.81 -0.26 -26.57
CA ILE A 261 -11.41 -0.34 -27.98
C ILE A 261 -10.48 -1.53 -28.18
N PRO A 262 -10.77 -2.45 -29.13
CA PRO A 262 -9.84 -3.50 -29.48
C PRO A 262 -8.56 -2.91 -30.09
N VAL A 263 -7.40 -3.25 -29.55
CA VAL A 263 -6.08 -2.85 -30.01
C VAL A 263 -5.15 -4.06 -30.13
N GLU A 264 -4.32 -4.09 -31.16
CA GLU A 264 -3.29 -5.12 -31.30
C GLU A 264 -2.02 -4.64 -30.59
N LYS A 265 -1.55 -5.39 -29.59
CA LYS A 265 -0.29 -5.14 -28.87
C LYS A 265 0.54 -6.41 -28.91
N ASP A 266 1.75 -6.32 -29.48
CA ASP A 266 2.69 -7.45 -29.62
C ASP A 266 2.07 -8.67 -30.35
N GLY A 267 1.20 -8.45 -31.33
CA GLY A 267 0.52 -9.50 -32.10
C GLY A 267 -0.67 -10.17 -31.40
N VAL A 268 -1.06 -9.66 -30.23
CA VAL A 268 -2.22 -10.12 -29.45
C VAL A 268 -3.31 -9.06 -29.47
N LEU A 269 -4.54 -9.46 -29.82
CA LEU A 269 -5.71 -8.60 -29.69
C LEU A 269 -6.03 -8.41 -28.20
N THR A 270 -5.93 -7.18 -27.72
CA THR A 270 -6.29 -6.78 -26.35
C THR A 270 -7.32 -5.66 -26.39
N PHE A 271 -8.01 -5.40 -25.28
CA PHE A 271 -8.96 -4.30 -25.17
C PHE A 271 -8.32 -3.17 -24.39
N LYS A 272 -8.24 -1.99 -25.00
CA LYS A 272 -7.85 -0.76 -24.31
C LYS A 272 -9.09 -0.17 -23.62
N GLN A 273 -9.06 -0.14 -22.29
CA GLN A 273 -10.05 0.55 -21.48
C GLN A 273 -9.88 2.07 -21.64
N ASN A 274 -10.98 2.78 -21.90
CA ASN A 274 -10.99 4.23 -22.13
C ASN A 274 -11.63 5.01 -20.97
N ASP A 275 -11.69 4.40 -19.80
CA ASP A 275 -12.22 5.05 -18.61
C ASP A 275 -11.31 6.22 -18.22
N THR A 276 -11.91 7.37 -17.95
CA THR A 276 -11.19 8.57 -17.52
C THR A 276 -11.54 8.87 -16.08
N GLN A 277 -10.52 8.91 -15.21
CA GLN A 277 -10.65 9.38 -13.84
C GLN A 277 -10.29 10.87 -13.79
N THR A 278 -11.15 11.69 -13.20
CA THR A 278 -10.89 13.12 -12.96
C THR A 278 -10.88 13.39 -11.46
N ILE A 279 -9.81 14.02 -10.99
CA ILE A 279 -9.65 14.49 -9.61
C ILE A 279 -9.98 15.98 -9.56
N ILE A 280 -10.91 16.36 -8.69
CA ILE A 280 -11.34 17.74 -8.51
C ILE A 280 -11.05 18.13 -7.06
N MET A 281 -10.11 19.05 -6.91
CA MET A 281 -9.58 19.51 -5.64
C MET A 281 -9.14 20.97 -5.80
N SER A 282 -9.40 21.80 -4.78
CA SER A 282 -8.91 23.19 -4.78
C SER A 282 -7.45 23.28 -4.34
N ASP A 283 -6.74 24.32 -4.77
CA ASP A 283 -5.37 24.60 -4.30
C ASP A 283 -5.31 24.76 -2.77
N GLU A 284 -6.36 25.32 -2.16
CA GLU A 284 -6.46 25.44 -0.70
C GLU A 284 -6.53 24.06 -0.03
N THR A 285 -7.40 23.18 -0.52
CA THR A 285 -7.52 21.79 -0.06
C THR A 285 -6.19 21.05 -0.20
N LEU A 286 -5.53 21.15 -1.36
CA LEU A 286 -4.23 20.54 -1.61
C LEU A 286 -3.18 21.04 -0.60
N ASN A 287 -3.06 22.36 -0.42
CA ASN A 287 -2.10 22.95 0.52
C ASN A 287 -2.37 22.53 1.98
N ASN A 288 -3.64 22.39 2.37
CA ASN A 288 -4.00 21.93 3.70
C ASN A 288 -3.62 20.45 3.89
N ILE A 289 -3.84 19.60 2.88
CA ILE A 289 -3.41 18.20 2.89
C ILE A 289 -1.88 18.12 3.03
N ILE A 290 -1.14 18.83 2.18
CA ILE A 290 0.33 18.87 2.22
C ILE A 290 0.84 19.21 3.62
N LYS A 291 0.37 20.33 4.20
CA LYS A 291 0.79 20.76 5.54
C LYS A 291 0.47 19.73 6.61
N LYS A 292 -0.73 19.14 6.56
CA LYS A 292 -1.16 18.16 7.57
C LYS A 292 -0.34 16.87 7.47
N VAL A 293 -0.15 16.34 6.27
CA VAL A 293 0.68 15.16 6.00
C VAL A 293 2.10 15.37 6.53
N GLN A 294 2.74 16.50 6.19
CA GLN A 294 4.10 16.78 6.67
C GLN A 294 4.17 16.87 8.20
N SER A 295 3.18 17.52 8.82
CA SER A 295 3.10 17.61 10.28
C SER A 295 2.96 16.22 10.92
N VAL A 296 2.04 15.39 10.43
CA VAL A 296 1.78 14.05 10.95
C VAL A 296 2.99 13.15 10.75
N ARG A 297 3.56 13.11 9.55
CA ARG A 297 4.77 12.33 9.25
C ARG A 297 5.92 12.70 10.17
N ASN A 298 6.21 13.98 10.33
CA ASN A 298 7.33 14.42 11.16
C ASN A 298 7.12 14.08 12.65
N LYS A 299 5.88 14.16 13.15
CA LYS A 299 5.52 13.73 14.50
C LYS A 299 5.87 12.25 14.74
N LEU A 300 5.67 11.38 13.75
CA LEU A 300 5.93 9.94 13.85
C LEU A 300 7.42 9.58 14.00
N LEU A 301 8.34 10.46 13.61
CA LEU A 301 9.79 10.22 13.71
C LEU A 301 10.45 10.80 14.97
N ILE A 302 9.71 11.57 15.77
CA ILE A 302 10.23 12.25 16.97
C ILE A 302 9.96 11.45 18.25
N GLY A 303 9.05 10.48 18.21
CA GLY A 303 8.69 9.60 19.34
C GLY A 303 7.34 9.91 19.96
#